data_AF-A0A4R3JBA0-F1
#
_entry.id   AF-A0A4R3JBA0-F1
#
_cell.length_a   1.000
_cell.length_b   1.000
_cell.length_c   1.000
_cell.angle_alpha   90.00
_cell.angle_beta   90.00
_cell.angle_gamma   90.00
#
_symmetry.space_group_name_H-M   'P 1'
#
loop_
_entity.id
_entity.type
_entity.pdbx_description
1 polymer ?
#
loop_
_entity_poly.entity_id
_entity_poly.type
_entity_poly.pdbx_seq_one_letter_code
_entity_poly.pdbx_strand_id
1 'polypeptide(L)'
;MRVNSLMAPAVAILMVLGSGSVAMAAPKGCPPGLAKKSPACVPPGHAKSDRQHRYHVGDVISRGDYTIIRNPDRYGLNPRHSYYRVGDQAFRVDRETREILDMIGAVAAVLD
;
A
#
# COMPACT_ATOMS: atom_id res chain seq x y z
N MET A 1 -53.96 -1.76 17.01
CA MET A 1 -54.42 -0.47 16.49
C MET A 1 -54.48 0.54 17.64
N ARG A 2 -53.51 1.46 17.71
CA ARG A 2 -53.63 2.74 18.43
C ARG A 2 -52.80 3.77 17.67
N VAL A 3 -53.52 4.55 16.86
CA VAL A 3 -53.08 5.82 16.27
C VAL A 3 -52.96 6.81 17.43
N ASN A 4 -51.84 7.52 17.53
CA ASN A 4 -51.84 8.78 18.25
C ASN A 4 -51.08 9.83 17.42
N SER A 5 -51.82 10.91 17.16
CA SER A 5 -51.48 12.01 16.26
C SER A 5 -50.77 13.15 17.00
N LEU A 6 -50.20 14.05 16.18
CA LEU A 6 -50.10 15.50 16.39
C LEU A 6 -49.04 16.00 17.40
N MET A 7 -47.93 16.53 16.88
CA MET A 7 -47.72 17.98 16.69
C MET A 7 -46.25 18.25 16.34
N ALA A 8 -46.05 18.81 15.15
CA ALA A 8 -44.80 19.44 14.74
C ALA A 8 -44.70 20.84 15.33
N PRO A 9 -43.48 21.32 15.60
CA PRO A 9 -43.12 22.68 15.25
C PRO A 9 -42.03 22.66 14.17
N ALA A 10 -42.36 23.32 13.06
CA ALA A 10 -41.43 23.68 12.01
C ALA A 10 -40.32 24.56 12.60
N VAL A 11 -39.09 24.04 12.64
CA VAL A 11 -37.90 24.87 12.80
C VAL A 11 -37.30 25.06 11.42
N ALA A 12 -37.66 26.19 10.80
CA ALA A 12 -37.04 26.70 9.59
C ALA A 12 -35.58 27.08 9.90
N ILE A 13 -34.65 26.17 9.64
CA ILE A 13 -33.21 26.48 9.72
C ILE A 13 -32.82 27.24 8.45
N LEU A 14 -32.32 28.44 8.70
CA LEU A 14 -31.86 29.48 7.81
C LEU A 14 -30.89 28.94 6.73
N MET A 15 -31.20 29.24 5.45
CA MET A 15 -30.26 29.11 4.34
C MET A 15 -29.09 30.07 4.55
N VAL A 16 -27.91 29.54 4.84
CA VAL A 16 -26.65 30.24 4.52
C VAL A 16 -26.16 29.68 3.18
N LEU A 17 -26.38 30.47 2.12
CA LEU A 17 -25.69 30.34 0.85
C LEU A 17 -24.20 30.64 1.09
N GLY A 18 -23.47 29.64 1.57
CA GLY A 18 -22.02 29.64 1.58
C GLY A 18 -21.55 29.42 0.15
N SER A 19 -21.15 30.50 -0.51
CA SER A 19 -20.47 30.50 -1.80
C SER A 19 -19.28 29.54 -1.73
N GLY A 20 -19.46 28.33 -2.25
CA GLY A 20 -18.37 27.40 -2.49
C GLY A 20 -17.40 28.07 -3.45
N SER A 21 -16.26 28.51 -2.94
CA SER A 21 -15.15 29.00 -3.74
C SER A 21 -14.85 27.97 -4.82
N VAL A 22 -14.97 28.38 -6.10
CA VAL A 22 -14.36 27.63 -7.20
C VAL A 22 -12.88 27.57 -6.88
N ALA A 23 -12.41 26.40 -6.46
CA ALA A 23 -10.98 26.11 -6.42
C ALA A 23 -10.48 26.23 -7.87
N MET A 24 -9.96 27.39 -8.22
CA MET A 24 -9.21 27.55 -9.45
C MET A 24 -8.01 26.63 -9.33
N ALA A 25 -8.07 25.53 -10.08
CA ALA A 25 -6.90 24.71 -10.37
C ALA A 25 -5.89 25.62 -11.07
N ALA A 26 -4.99 26.19 -10.28
CA ALA A 26 -3.78 26.84 -10.74
C ALA A 26 -2.99 25.86 -11.64
N PRO A 27 -2.20 26.38 -12.61
CA PRO A 27 -1.59 25.59 -13.68
C PRO A 27 -0.85 24.38 -13.13
N LYS A 28 -0.70 23.35 -14.00
CA LYS A 28 0.01 22.06 -13.79
C LYS A 28 1.51 22.21 -13.48
N GLY A 29 1.90 23.26 -12.75
CA GLY A 29 3.24 23.68 -12.42
C GLY A 29 3.47 23.50 -10.94
N CYS A 30 4.55 22.81 -10.63
CA CYS A 30 4.95 22.47 -9.28
C CYS A 30 5.32 23.75 -8.52
N PRO A 31 5.03 23.83 -7.21
CA PRO A 31 5.13 25.08 -6.47
C PRO A 31 6.51 25.72 -6.66
N PRO A 32 6.56 27.07 -6.78
CA PRO A 32 7.80 27.79 -6.98
C PRO A 32 8.78 27.40 -5.86
N GLY A 33 9.95 26.88 -6.24
CA GLY A 33 10.96 26.34 -5.31
C GLY A 33 11.15 24.82 -5.34
N LEU A 34 10.20 24.04 -5.88
CA LEU A 34 10.30 22.58 -6.02
C LEU A 34 10.66 22.10 -7.44
N ALA A 35 10.49 22.96 -8.46
CA ALA A 35 10.66 22.59 -9.87
C ALA A 35 12.12 22.29 -10.29
N LYS A 36 13.11 22.69 -9.49
CA LYS A 36 14.55 22.58 -9.84
C LYS A 36 15.24 21.35 -9.22
N LYS A 37 14.54 20.55 -8.41
CA LYS A 37 15.08 19.33 -7.78
C LYS A 37 14.56 18.11 -8.52
N SER A 38 15.43 17.21 -8.97
CA SER A 38 15.03 15.96 -9.64
C SER A 38 14.81 14.82 -8.61
N PRO A 39 13.72 14.04 -8.72
CA PRO A 39 12.60 14.21 -9.63
C PRO A 39 11.75 15.45 -9.27
N ALA A 40 11.41 16.25 -10.28
CA ALA A 40 10.61 17.46 -10.10
C ALA A 40 9.28 17.10 -9.44
N CYS A 41 8.81 17.95 -8.52
CA CYS A 41 7.46 17.86 -7.97
C CYS A 41 7.19 16.70 -7.01
N VAL A 42 8.22 15.92 -6.66
CA VAL A 42 8.14 14.94 -5.59
C VAL A 42 8.72 15.57 -4.32
N PRO A 43 7.96 15.66 -3.21
CA PRO A 43 8.51 16.13 -1.95
C PRO A 43 9.76 15.30 -1.57
N PRO A 44 10.87 15.93 -1.14
CA PRO A 44 12.00 15.17 -0.60
C PRO A 44 11.49 14.31 0.57
N GLY A 45 11.58 12.99 0.43
CA GLY A 45 10.95 12.02 1.33
C GLY A 45 9.89 11.11 0.65
N HIS A 46 9.34 11.52 -0.49
CA HIS A 46 8.37 10.74 -1.28
C HIS A 46 9.00 10.11 -2.55
N ALA A 47 10.25 10.46 -2.88
CA ALA A 47 10.94 10.00 -4.09
C ALA A 47 11.56 8.60 -3.98
N LYS A 48 11.41 7.94 -2.83
CA LYS A 48 11.85 6.57 -2.62
C LYS A 48 10.74 5.84 -1.91
N SER A 49 9.92 5.15 -2.71
CA SER A 49 9.27 3.93 -2.27
C SER A 49 10.32 3.12 -1.51
N ASP A 50 9.94 2.81 -0.30
CA ASP A 50 10.66 2.09 0.72
C ASP A 50 11.81 1.19 0.19
N ARG A 51 13.02 1.39 0.71
CA ARG A 51 14.15 0.50 0.37
C ARG A 51 14.02 -0.88 1.04
N GLN A 52 12.95 -1.12 1.78
CA GLN A 52 12.74 -2.29 2.64
C GLN A 52 12.05 -3.43 1.88
N HIS A 53 11.16 -3.12 0.94
CA HIS A 53 10.35 -4.05 0.15
C HIS A 53 10.70 -3.88 -1.32
N ARG A 54 11.93 -4.30 -1.66
CA ARG A 54 12.46 -4.20 -3.03
C ARG A 54 11.67 -5.02 -4.07
N TYR A 55 10.79 -5.91 -3.63
CA TYR A 55 10.10 -6.89 -4.45
C TYR A 55 8.59 -6.90 -4.15
N HIS A 56 7.78 -7.00 -5.20
CA HIS A 56 6.32 -7.09 -5.18
C HIS A 56 5.85 -8.40 -5.84
N VAL A 57 4.55 -8.73 -5.66
CA VAL A 57 3.92 -9.85 -6.38
C VAL A 57 3.97 -9.59 -7.89
N GLY A 58 4.36 -10.62 -8.66
CA GLY A 58 4.62 -10.54 -10.10
C GLY A 58 6.07 -10.20 -10.46
N ASP A 59 6.89 -9.74 -9.51
CA ASP A 59 8.30 -9.51 -9.78
C ASP A 59 9.08 -10.82 -9.85
N VAL A 60 10.16 -10.84 -10.62
CA VAL A 60 11.07 -11.98 -10.74
C VAL A 60 12.33 -11.74 -9.91
N ILE A 61 12.65 -12.68 -9.01
CA ILE A 61 13.85 -12.57 -8.17
C ILE A 61 15.10 -12.95 -8.97
N SER A 62 16.07 -12.04 -8.98
CA SER A 62 17.38 -12.24 -9.59
C SER A 62 18.14 -13.42 -8.99
N ARG A 63 18.89 -14.11 -9.84
CA ARG A 63 19.69 -15.28 -9.42
C ARG A 63 20.78 -14.81 -8.45
N GLY A 64 20.82 -15.37 -7.24
CA GLY A 64 21.83 -15.05 -6.22
C GLY A 64 21.37 -14.08 -5.13
N ASP A 65 20.23 -13.41 -5.31
CA ASP A 65 19.72 -12.42 -4.36
C ASP A 65 18.79 -13.02 -3.27
N TYR A 66 18.77 -14.35 -3.13
CA TYR A 66 17.84 -15.03 -2.24
C TYR A 66 18.43 -16.30 -1.60
N THR A 67 17.87 -16.65 -0.44
CA THR A 67 18.08 -17.95 0.21
C THR A 67 16.82 -18.80 0.09
N ILE A 68 16.96 -20.08 -0.27
CA ILE A 68 15.83 -21.01 -0.36
C ILE A 68 15.45 -21.49 1.04
N ILE A 69 14.16 -21.37 1.39
CA ILE A 69 13.62 -21.96 2.61
C ILE A 69 13.31 -23.43 2.33
N ARG A 70 14.19 -24.32 2.79
CA ARG A 70 14.10 -25.76 2.49
C ARG A 70 13.06 -26.51 3.31
N ASN A 71 12.79 -26.05 4.53
CA ASN A 71 11.88 -26.69 5.49
C ASN A 71 10.75 -25.71 5.86
N PRO A 72 9.84 -25.41 4.91
CA PRO A 72 8.76 -24.44 5.11
C PRO A 72 7.78 -24.84 6.23
N ASP A 73 7.60 -26.14 6.46
CA ASP A 73 6.73 -26.71 7.49
C ASP A 73 7.09 -26.28 8.92
N ARG A 74 8.37 -26.07 9.21
CA ARG A 74 8.83 -25.56 10.52
C ARG A 74 8.33 -24.15 10.83
N TYR A 75 7.89 -23.44 9.81
CA TYR A 75 7.39 -22.06 9.86
C TYR A 75 5.88 -22.02 9.60
N GLY A 76 5.18 -23.15 9.69
CA GLY A 76 3.74 -23.24 9.38
C GLY A 76 3.40 -23.00 7.90
N LEU A 77 4.40 -23.00 7.01
CA LEU A 77 4.19 -22.80 5.58
C LEU A 77 3.95 -24.14 4.88
N ASN A 78 3.18 -24.11 3.78
CA ASN A 78 2.79 -25.31 3.06
C ASN A 78 3.99 -25.90 2.29
N PRO A 79 4.43 -27.14 2.57
CA PRO A 79 5.62 -27.74 1.94
C PRO A 79 5.48 -28.07 0.46
N ARG A 80 4.28 -27.92 -0.13
CA ARG A 80 4.06 -28.09 -1.57
C ARG A 80 4.47 -26.86 -2.38
N HIS A 81 4.76 -25.73 -1.75
CA HIS A 81 5.17 -24.49 -2.42
C HIS A 81 6.65 -24.21 -2.24
N SER A 82 7.20 -23.37 -3.12
CA SER A 82 8.57 -22.90 -3.03
C SER A 82 8.61 -21.51 -2.39
N TYR A 83 9.55 -21.31 -1.46
CA TYR A 83 9.68 -20.06 -0.73
C TYR A 83 11.12 -19.57 -0.74
N TYR A 84 11.29 -18.29 -1.04
CA TYR A 84 12.58 -17.60 -1.04
C TYR A 84 12.58 -16.52 0.05
N ARG A 85 13.72 -16.41 0.73
CA ARG A 85 14.00 -15.34 1.68
C ARG A 85 14.93 -14.32 1.02
N VAL A 86 14.55 -13.05 1.08
CA VAL A 86 15.37 -11.92 0.67
C VAL A 86 15.44 -10.94 1.84
N GLY A 87 16.63 -10.76 2.42
CA GLY A 87 16.78 -9.99 3.66
C GLY A 87 15.91 -10.59 4.77
N ASP A 88 14.95 -9.82 5.26
CA ASP A 88 14.03 -10.23 6.32
C ASP A 88 12.64 -10.60 5.82
N GLN A 89 12.42 -10.65 4.51
CA GLN A 89 11.11 -10.96 3.91
C GLN A 89 11.11 -12.37 3.32
N ALA A 90 9.99 -13.07 3.49
CA ALA A 90 9.73 -14.36 2.84
C ALA A 90 8.67 -14.20 1.74
N PHE A 91 8.93 -14.81 0.59
CA PHE A 91 8.07 -14.79 -0.57
C PHE A 91 7.73 -16.21 -1.01
N ARG A 92 6.48 -16.45 -1.38
CA ARG A 92 6.10 -17.63 -2.16
C ARG A 92 6.45 -17.35 -3.61
N VAL A 93 7.11 -18.30 -4.25
CA VAL A 93 7.58 -18.13 -5.62
C VAL A 93 7.20 -19.32 -6.49
N ASP A 94 7.06 -19.07 -7.78
CA ASP A 94 7.13 -20.10 -8.79
C ASP A 94 8.59 -20.56 -8.94
N ARG A 95 8.83 -21.87 -8.87
CA ARG A 95 10.19 -22.42 -8.84
C ARG A 95 10.89 -22.31 -10.19
N GLU A 96 10.14 -22.35 -11.29
CA GLU A 96 10.68 -22.39 -12.64
C GLU A 96 11.07 -20.99 -13.11
N THR A 97 10.18 -20.02 -12.89
CA THR A 97 10.32 -18.63 -13.33
C THR A 97 11.00 -17.74 -12.29
N ARG A 98 10.88 -18.08 -10.99
CA ARG A 98 11.25 -17.24 -9.82
C ARG A 98 10.38 -16.00 -9.67
N GLU A 99 9.20 -16.03 -10.27
CA GLU A 99 8.17 -15.02 -10.07
C GLU A 99 7.59 -15.13 -8.66
N ILE A 100 7.38 -13.98 -8.02
CA ILE A 100 6.75 -13.88 -6.71
C ILE A 100 5.24 -14.04 -6.88
N LEU A 101 4.70 -15.09 -6.27
CA LEU A 101 3.28 -15.41 -6.28
C LEU A 101 2.56 -14.88 -5.03
N ASP A 102 3.29 -14.64 -3.95
CA ASP A 102 2.73 -14.09 -2.72
C ASP A 102 3.84 -13.55 -1.81
N MET A 103 3.49 -12.55 -0.99
CA MET A 103 4.36 -12.02 0.05
C MET A 103 3.86 -12.53 1.40
N ILE A 104 4.68 -13.35 2.07
CA ILE A 104 4.33 -13.94 3.37
C ILE A 104 4.53 -12.93 4.50
N GLY A 105 5.50 -12.02 4.33
CA GLY A 105 5.82 -10.97 5.28
C GLY A 105 7.17 -11.17 5.97
N ALA A 106 7.43 -10.37 6.99
CA ALA A 106 8.70 -10.38 7.71
C ALA A 106 8.89 -11.71 8.45
N VAL A 107 10.03 -12.36 8.21
CA VAL A 107 10.44 -13.63 8.82
C VAL A 107 10.47 -13.54 10.35
N ALA A 108 10.61 -12.33 10.92
CA ALA A 108 10.58 -12.10 12.36
C ALA A 108 9.26 -12.51 13.03
N ALA A 109 8.12 -12.51 12.32
CA ALA A 109 6.83 -12.93 12.88
C ALA A 109 6.67 -14.47 12.98
N VAL A 110 7.64 -15.24 12.49
CA VAL A 110 7.59 -16.72 12.41
C VAL A 110 8.76 -17.38 13.17
N LEU A 111 9.54 -16.61 13.94
CA LEU A 111 10.76 -17.07 14.63
C LEU A 111 10.69 -16.96 16.17
N ASP A 112 9.53 -16.69 16.75
CA ASP A 112 9.32 -16.75 18.22
C ASP A 112 8.64 -18.05 18.64
#